data_AF-A0A1I0NF27-F1
#
_entry.id   AF-A0A1I0NF27-F1
#
_cell.length_a   1.000
_cell.length_b   1.000
_cell.length_c   1.000
_cell.angle_alpha   90.00
_cell.angle_beta   90.00
_cell.angle_gamma   90.00
#
_symmetry.space_group_name_H-M   'P 1'
#
loop_
_entity.id
_entity.type
_entity.pdbx_description
1 polymer ?
#
loop_
_entity_poly.entity_id
_entity_poly.type
_entity_poly.pdbx_seq_one_letter_code
_entity_poly.pdbx_strand_id
1 'polypeptide(L)'
;MKPDKLKGGKSWIDEDISFQSPIMTPAQQIENLSAFGNYRQKAKEKISEDDKLRLRFLRLKFQMNKFLTAKHSDYQFSFFLDFYMKCLELRGKTFAEEISIKPSELSQILHNRRDPNEKIMMRLEIHSNYNFPAPLWYQVLAKQKALELKNDGKLRKQEEANVHPKVEVVI
;
A
#
# COMPACT_ATOMS: atom_id res chain seq x y z
N MET A 1 6.83 -71.40 -23.68
CA MET A 1 6.61 -70.49 -22.53
C MET A 1 6.61 -69.07 -23.07
N LYS A 2 5.61 -68.26 -22.71
CA LYS A 2 5.20 -67.00 -23.35
C LYS A 2 6.17 -65.82 -23.04
N PRO A 3 6.24 -64.78 -23.89
CA PRO A 3 6.98 -63.55 -23.59
C PRO A 3 6.24 -62.73 -22.53
N ASP A 4 6.96 -62.25 -21.50
CA ASP A 4 6.41 -61.38 -20.47
C ASP A 4 6.77 -59.90 -20.71
N LYS A 5 5.83 -59.03 -20.35
CA LYS A 5 5.50 -57.78 -21.02
C LYS A 5 6.27 -56.58 -20.47
N LEU A 6 6.65 -55.68 -21.38
CA LEU A 6 6.94 -54.27 -21.11
C LEU A 6 5.76 -53.61 -20.36
N LYS A 7 5.99 -53.05 -19.16
CA LYS A 7 5.13 -52.01 -18.57
C LYS A 7 5.89 -51.12 -17.59
N GLY A 8 5.71 -49.80 -17.74
CA GLY A 8 5.80 -48.86 -16.63
C GLY A 8 6.75 -47.68 -16.86
N GLY A 9 6.39 -46.76 -17.76
CA GLY A 9 6.98 -45.41 -17.73
C GLY A 9 6.65 -44.74 -16.40
N LYS A 10 7.69 -44.36 -15.63
CA LYS A 10 7.51 -43.54 -14.43
C LYS A 10 7.09 -42.13 -14.87
N SER A 11 5.85 -41.79 -14.53
CA SER A 11 5.29 -40.45 -14.55
C SER A 11 6.02 -39.57 -13.52
N TRP A 12 6.66 -38.50 -13.96
CA TRP A 12 7.24 -37.45 -13.12
C TRP A 12 6.14 -36.50 -12.63
N ILE A 13 5.28 -36.99 -11.74
CA ILE A 13 4.27 -36.14 -11.11
C ILE A 13 4.35 -36.36 -9.60
N ASP A 14 4.72 -35.28 -8.93
CA ASP A 14 4.56 -34.97 -7.51
C ASP A 14 5.53 -35.66 -6.53
N GLU A 15 6.83 -35.39 -6.71
CA GLU A 15 7.66 -35.12 -5.52
C GLU A 15 7.16 -33.81 -4.90
N ASP A 16 6.27 -34.01 -3.95
CA ASP A 16 5.81 -33.08 -2.94
C ASP A 16 6.99 -32.22 -2.44
N ILE A 17 7.15 -31.01 -2.99
CA ILE A 17 8.07 -29.99 -2.47
C ILE A 17 7.47 -29.44 -1.17
N SER A 18 7.24 -30.32 -0.20
CA SER A 18 6.94 -29.92 1.16
C SER A 18 8.28 -29.48 1.77
N PHE A 19 8.41 -28.19 2.06
CA PHE A 19 9.54 -27.66 2.82
C PHE A 19 9.39 -28.16 4.27
N GLN A 20 9.78 -29.42 4.52
CA GLN A 20 9.83 -29.96 5.87
C GLN A 20 10.99 -29.28 6.60
N SER A 21 10.65 -28.30 7.43
CA SER A 21 11.63 -27.71 8.34
C SER A 21 12.15 -28.83 9.25
N PRO A 22 13.48 -28.98 9.43
CA PRO A 22 14.04 -30.02 10.29
C PRO A 22 13.39 -29.95 11.67
N ILE A 23 13.00 -31.10 12.23
CA ILE A 23 12.48 -31.18 13.59
C ILE A 23 13.63 -30.81 14.53
N MET A 24 13.57 -29.60 15.08
CA MET A 24 14.60 -29.06 15.97
C MET A 24 14.23 -29.29 17.43
N THR A 25 15.24 -29.63 18.23
CA THR A 25 15.11 -29.64 19.69
C THR A 25 14.89 -28.21 20.22
N PRO A 26 14.26 -28.03 21.40
CA PRO A 26 14.05 -26.70 21.99
C PRO A 26 15.35 -25.89 22.15
N ALA A 27 16.47 -26.55 22.45
CA ALA A 27 17.78 -25.91 22.55
C ALA A 27 18.27 -25.38 21.19
N GLN A 28 18.15 -26.19 20.12
CA GLN A 28 18.50 -25.77 18.76
C GLN A 28 17.61 -24.65 18.23
N GLN A 29 16.33 -24.62 18.64
CA GLN A 29 15.43 -23.50 18.29
C GLN A 29 15.89 -22.19 18.93
N ILE A 30 16.25 -22.20 20.22
CA ILE A 30 16.75 -21.02 20.93
C ILE A 30 18.05 -20.51 20.30
N GLU A 31 18.98 -21.43 19.99
CA GLU A 31 20.24 -21.10 19.33
C GLU A 31 20.01 -20.49 17.95
N ASN A 32 19.13 -21.08 17.15
CA ASN A 32 18.81 -20.56 15.82
C ASN A 32 18.10 -19.21 15.87
N LEU A 33 17.20 -18.98 16.83
CA LEU A 33 16.57 -17.68 17.02
C LEU A 33 17.59 -16.61 17.40
N SER A 34 18.55 -16.95 18.27
CA SER A 34 19.67 -16.07 18.62
C SER A 34 20.57 -15.78 17.42
N ALA A 35 20.97 -16.81 16.66
CA ALA A 35 21.77 -16.68 15.46
C ALA A 35 21.06 -15.84 14.38
N PHE A 36 19.76 -16.03 14.18
CA PHE A 36 18.93 -15.21 13.30
C PHE A 36 18.83 -13.77 13.77
N GLY A 37 18.68 -13.53 15.07
CA GLY A 37 18.68 -12.19 15.67
C GLY A 37 19.99 -11.46 15.39
N ASN A 38 21.11 -12.12 15.64
CA ASN A 38 22.45 -11.60 15.39
C ASN A 38 22.70 -11.32 13.91
N TYR A 39 22.26 -12.23 13.02
CA TYR A 39 22.35 -12.04 11.58
C TYR A 39 21.53 -10.83 11.12
N ARG A 40 20.30 -10.68 11.62
CA ARG A 40 19.43 -9.52 11.33
C ARG A 40 20.04 -8.21 11.81
N GLN A 41 20.69 -8.21 12.98
CA GLN A 41 21.35 -7.03 13.51
C GLN A 41 22.53 -6.61 12.63
N LYS A 42 23.43 -7.55 12.28
CA LYS A 42 24.54 -7.31 11.34
C LYS A 42 24.06 -6.86 9.96
N ALA A 43 22.92 -7.39 9.50
CA ALA A 43 22.32 -6.97 8.24
C ALA A 43 21.79 -5.53 8.32
N LYS A 44 21.15 -5.14 9.43
CA LYS A 44 20.66 -3.77 9.66
C LYS A 44 21.80 -2.74 9.71
N GLU A 45 22.93 -3.10 10.30
CA GLU A 45 24.12 -2.24 10.39
C GLU A 45 24.72 -1.90 9.02
N LYS A 46 24.47 -2.73 8.01
CA LYS A 46 24.96 -2.52 6.63
C LYS A 46 24.04 -1.67 5.76
N ILE A 47 22.83 -1.35 6.23
CA ILE A 47 21.84 -0.60 5.44
C ILE A 47 22.03 0.90 5.70
N SER A 48 22.30 1.66 4.63
CA SER A 48 22.39 3.13 4.68
C SER A 48 21.05 3.76 5.05
N GLU A 49 21.06 4.98 5.61
CA GLU A 49 19.84 5.76 5.84
C GLU A 49 19.05 6.00 4.53
N ASP A 50 19.76 6.19 3.41
CA ASP A 50 19.13 6.31 2.08
C ASP A 50 18.39 5.03 1.68
N ASP A 51 18.95 3.87 2.00
CA ASP A 51 18.30 2.59 1.71
C ASP A 51 17.09 2.36 2.60
N LYS A 52 17.15 2.80 3.87
CA LYS A 52 15.97 2.81 4.75
C LYS A 52 14.87 3.70 4.18
N LEU A 53 15.22 4.90 3.71
CA LEU A 53 14.27 5.81 3.08
C LEU A 53 13.65 5.20 1.81
N ARG A 54 14.47 4.61 0.93
CA ARG A 54 14.00 3.90 -0.26
C ARG A 54 13.02 2.78 0.09
N LEU A 55 13.31 1.99 1.11
CA LEU A 55 12.42 0.92 1.59
C LEU A 55 11.09 1.48 2.11
N ARG A 56 11.13 2.60 2.86
CA ARG A 56 9.92 3.29 3.34
C ARG A 56 9.08 3.84 2.18
N PHE A 57 9.71 4.46 1.18
CA PHE A 57 9.04 4.94 -0.03
C PHE A 57 8.44 3.80 -0.85
N LEU A 58 9.18 2.70 -1.02
CA LEU A 58 8.68 1.52 -1.72
C LEU A 58 7.44 0.96 -1.01
N ARG A 59 7.48 0.87 0.32
CA ARG A 59 6.32 0.47 1.12
C ARG A 59 5.12 1.40 0.87
N LEU A 60 5.32 2.71 0.88
CA LEU A 60 4.25 3.68 0.59
C LEU A 60 3.65 3.45 -0.82
N LYS A 61 4.50 3.29 -1.86
CA LYS A 61 4.03 2.98 -3.22
C LYS A 61 3.16 1.73 -3.27
N PHE A 62 3.61 0.66 -2.61
CA PHE A 62 2.83 -0.58 -2.54
C PHE A 62 1.49 -0.38 -1.83
N GLN A 63 1.45 0.39 -0.74
CA GLN A 63 0.19 0.68 -0.05
C GLN A 63 -0.77 1.49 -0.92
N MET A 64 -0.28 2.52 -1.61
CA MET A 64 -1.09 3.30 -2.57
C MET A 64 -1.64 2.40 -3.68
N ASN A 65 -0.81 1.56 -4.29
CA ASN A 65 -1.25 0.64 -5.35
C ASN A 65 -2.26 -0.40 -4.86
N LYS A 66 -2.07 -0.94 -3.66
CA LYS A 66 -3.05 -1.85 -3.05
C LYS A 66 -4.39 -1.15 -2.82
N PHE A 67 -4.37 0.10 -2.39
CA PHE A 67 -5.58 0.90 -2.21
C PHE A 67 -6.31 1.18 -3.54
N LEU A 68 -5.56 1.56 -4.58
CA LEU A 68 -6.13 1.86 -5.89
C LEU A 68 -6.81 0.62 -6.52
N THR A 69 -6.22 -0.56 -6.34
CA THR A 69 -6.74 -1.83 -6.85
C THR A 69 -7.82 -2.46 -5.95
N ALA A 70 -7.94 -2.05 -4.69
CA ALA A 70 -8.94 -2.59 -3.77
C ALA A 70 -10.37 -2.23 -4.20
N LYS A 71 -11.30 -3.19 -4.05
CA LYS A 71 -12.74 -2.95 -4.26
C LYS A 71 -13.37 -2.13 -3.13
N HIS A 72 -12.85 -2.31 -1.92
CA HIS A 72 -13.31 -1.66 -0.70
C HIS A 72 -12.09 -1.24 0.12
N SER A 73 -12.13 -0.06 0.71
CA SER A 73 -11.11 0.42 1.64
C SER A 73 -11.65 1.61 2.42
N ASP A 74 -11.23 1.71 3.68
CA ASP A 74 -11.51 2.86 4.55
C ASP A 74 -10.33 3.85 4.57
N TYR A 75 -9.28 3.61 3.78
CA TYR A 75 -8.16 4.53 3.69
C TYR A 75 -8.56 5.81 2.96
N GLN A 76 -8.01 6.90 3.47
CA GLN A 76 -8.24 8.25 3.01
C GLN A 76 -6.92 8.84 2.54
N PHE A 77 -6.95 9.93 1.77
CA PHE A 77 -5.78 10.64 1.30
C PHE A 77 -4.85 11.02 2.47
N SER A 78 -5.42 11.48 3.58
CA SER A 78 -4.71 11.82 4.81
C SER A 78 -3.82 10.70 5.34
N PHE A 79 -4.26 9.43 5.23
CA PHE A 79 -3.47 8.28 5.65
C PHE A 79 -2.16 8.18 4.85
N PHE A 80 -2.22 8.35 3.53
CA PHE A 80 -1.03 8.28 2.67
C PHE A 80 -0.12 9.51 2.85
N LEU A 81 -0.71 10.68 3.08
CA LEU A 81 0.05 11.91 3.37
C LEU A 81 0.80 11.79 4.71
N ASP A 82 0.12 11.33 5.76
CA ASP A 82 0.74 11.09 7.07
C ASP A 82 1.84 10.01 6.98
N PHE A 83 1.61 8.94 6.22
CA PHE A 83 2.64 7.95 5.93
C PHE A 83 3.86 8.60 5.25
N TYR A 84 3.64 9.40 4.20
CA TYR A 84 4.71 10.09 3.49
C TYR A 84 5.54 10.99 4.43
N MET A 85 4.88 11.77 5.29
CA MET A 85 5.56 12.57 6.31
C MET A 85 6.39 11.72 7.28
N LYS A 86 5.84 10.57 7.73
CA LYS A 86 6.55 9.60 8.58
C LYS A 86 7.75 8.96 7.88
N CYS A 87 7.70 8.75 6.57
CA CYS A 87 8.86 8.27 5.81
C CYS A 87 10.05 9.23 5.87
N LEU A 88 9.75 10.52 5.96
CA LEU A 88 10.73 11.62 6.00
C LEU A 88 11.09 12.04 7.42
N GLU A 89 10.43 11.47 8.44
CA GLU A 89 10.64 11.80 9.86
C GLU A 89 10.36 13.30 10.17
N LEU A 90 9.47 13.91 9.39
CA LEU A 90 9.13 15.32 9.49
C LEU A 90 7.91 15.57 10.37
N ARG A 91 7.97 16.65 11.15
CA ARG A 91 6.83 17.18 11.89
C ARG A 91 5.95 18.04 10.98
N GLY A 92 4.65 18.11 11.28
CA GLY A 92 3.68 18.83 10.44
C GLY A 92 4.03 20.29 10.14
N LYS A 93 4.58 21.04 11.11
CA LYS A 93 4.99 22.42 10.87
C LYS A 93 6.13 22.53 9.85
N THR A 94 7.19 21.74 10.04
CA THR A 94 8.35 21.70 9.13
C THR A 94 7.94 21.25 7.74
N PHE A 95 7.13 20.19 7.65
CA PHE A 95 6.63 19.71 6.37
C PHE A 95 5.78 20.75 5.63
N ALA A 96 4.89 21.46 6.35
CA ALA A 96 4.09 22.53 5.76
C ALA A 96 4.97 23.65 5.16
N GLU A 97 6.05 24.00 5.86
CA GLU A 97 7.04 24.98 5.39
C GLU A 97 7.76 24.49 4.12
N GLU A 98 8.23 23.23 4.10
CA GLU A 98 8.94 22.62 2.95
C GLU A 98 8.10 22.58 1.67
N ILE A 99 6.80 22.30 1.78
CA ILE A 99 5.88 22.32 0.63
C ILE A 99 5.13 23.66 0.50
N SER A 100 5.55 24.71 1.22
CA SER A 100 5.03 26.07 1.11
C SER A 100 3.50 26.20 1.30
N ILE A 101 2.92 25.49 2.28
CA ILE A 101 1.51 25.61 2.68
C ILE A 101 1.37 26.09 4.12
N LYS A 102 0.19 26.61 4.48
CA LYS A 102 -0.06 27.00 5.87
C LYS A 102 -0.17 25.74 6.76
N PRO A 103 0.38 25.73 7.97
CA PRO A 103 0.21 24.60 8.90
C PRO A 103 -1.26 24.27 9.19
N SER A 104 -2.14 25.28 9.19
CA SER A 104 -3.59 25.09 9.33
C SER A 104 -4.21 24.36 8.13
N GLU A 105 -3.77 24.66 6.92
CA GLU A 105 -4.21 23.99 5.70
C GLU A 105 -3.76 22.52 5.70
N LEU A 106 -2.50 22.25 6.05
CA LEU A 106 -2.00 20.89 6.22
C LEU A 106 -2.83 20.11 7.25
N SER A 107 -3.09 20.73 8.40
CA SER A 107 -3.89 20.11 9.47
C SER A 107 -5.31 19.78 9.00
N GLN A 108 -5.96 20.66 8.26
CA GLN A 108 -7.28 20.37 7.69
C GLN A 108 -7.26 19.17 6.73
N ILE A 109 -6.21 19.05 5.92
CA ILE A 109 -6.05 17.91 4.99
C ILE A 109 -5.82 16.60 5.77
N LEU A 110 -4.93 16.63 6.77
CA LEU A 110 -4.63 15.44 7.59
C LEU A 110 -5.85 14.95 8.39
N HIS A 111 -6.79 15.84 8.73
CA HIS A 111 -8.01 15.49 9.45
C HIS A 111 -9.25 15.34 8.55
N ASN A 112 -9.06 15.18 7.23
CA ASN A 112 -10.13 15.03 6.23
C ASN A 112 -11.19 16.14 6.29
N ARG A 113 -10.80 17.35 6.72
CA ARG A 113 -11.66 18.55 6.74
C ARG A 113 -11.59 19.33 5.43
N ARG A 114 -10.57 19.05 4.61
CA ARG A 114 -10.31 19.72 3.33
C ARG A 114 -9.59 18.76 2.39
N ASP A 115 -9.99 18.76 1.13
CA ASP A 115 -9.26 18.04 0.09
C ASP A 115 -7.98 18.79 -0.32
N PRO A 116 -6.90 18.06 -0.64
CA PRO A 116 -5.73 18.68 -1.26
C PRO A 116 -6.08 19.18 -2.67
N ASN A 117 -5.53 20.33 -3.05
CA ASN A 117 -5.63 20.83 -4.42
C ASN A 117 -4.48 20.28 -5.30
N GLU A 118 -4.57 20.52 -6.60
CA GLU A 118 -3.55 20.07 -7.58
C GLU A 118 -2.17 20.65 -7.28
N LYS A 119 -2.09 21.88 -6.77
CA LYS A 119 -0.81 22.51 -6.38
C LYS A 119 -0.11 21.70 -5.30
N ILE A 120 -0.85 21.18 -4.32
CA ILE A 120 -0.29 20.32 -3.27
C ILE A 120 0.22 19.02 -3.88
N MET A 121 -0.52 18.41 -4.80
CA MET A 121 -0.08 17.17 -5.47
C MET A 121 1.22 17.36 -6.25
N MET A 122 1.34 18.45 -7.01
CA MET A 122 2.59 18.81 -7.73
C MET A 122 3.74 19.08 -6.76
N ARG A 123 3.48 19.74 -5.63
CA ARG A 123 4.51 19.98 -4.61
C ARG A 123 4.98 18.68 -3.95
N LEU A 124 4.09 17.73 -3.69
CA LEU A 124 4.45 16.40 -3.19
C LEU A 124 5.33 15.63 -4.18
N GLU A 125 5.01 15.72 -5.48
CA GLU A 125 5.84 15.15 -6.54
C GLU A 125 7.26 15.71 -6.51
N ILE A 126 7.40 17.03 -6.60
CA ILE A 126 8.69 17.73 -6.60
C ILE A 126 9.46 17.43 -5.31
N HIS A 127 8.81 17.56 -4.15
CA HIS A 127 9.40 17.30 -2.83
C HIS A 127 9.90 15.86 -2.69
N SER A 128 9.20 14.91 -3.31
CA SER A 128 9.62 13.51 -3.33
C SER A 128 10.73 13.19 -4.33
N ASN A 129 11.30 14.18 -5.01
CA ASN A 129 12.19 13.98 -6.15
C ASN A 129 11.56 13.06 -7.20
N TYR A 130 10.30 13.36 -7.58
CA TYR A 130 9.53 12.65 -8.60
C TYR A 130 9.26 11.16 -8.30
N ASN A 131 9.48 10.71 -7.07
CA ASN A 131 9.18 9.34 -6.68
C ASN A 131 7.67 9.08 -6.66
N PHE A 132 6.85 10.08 -6.33
CA PHE A 132 5.39 9.97 -6.30
C PHE A 132 4.78 11.02 -7.24
N PRO A 133 4.52 10.66 -8.51
CA PRO A 133 3.94 11.59 -9.48
C PRO A 133 2.60 12.17 -9.00
N ALA A 134 2.32 13.43 -9.31
CA ALA A 134 1.05 14.08 -8.96
C ALA A 134 -0.19 13.29 -9.42
N PRO A 135 -0.20 12.63 -10.61
CA PRO A 135 -1.31 11.76 -11.00
C PRO A 135 -1.57 10.61 -10.02
N LEU A 136 -0.54 10.06 -9.37
CA LEU A 136 -0.71 9.00 -8.36
C LEU A 136 -1.45 9.54 -7.13
N TRP A 137 -1.08 10.72 -6.65
CA TRP A 137 -1.78 11.40 -5.56
C TRP A 137 -3.23 11.73 -5.91
N TYR A 138 -3.45 12.20 -7.14
CA TYR A 138 -4.79 12.47 -7.65
C TYR A 138 -5.64 11.20 -7.72
N GLN A 139 -5.09 10.09 -8.24
CA GLN A 139 -5.78 8.80 -8.29
C GLN A 139 -6.21 8.33 -6.90
N VAL A 140 -5.38 8.53 -5.87
CA VAL A 140 -5.74 8.21 -4.49
C VAL A 140 -6.95 9.03 -4.03
N LEU A 141 -6.93 10.35 -4.25
CA LEU A 141 -8.05 11.21 -3.90
C LEU A 141 -9.33 10.84 -4.68
N ALA A 142 -9.20 10.61 -5.98
CA ALA A 142 -10.33 10.24 -6.84
C ALA A 142 -10.94 8.90 -6.43
N LYS A 143 -10.11 7.90 -6.10
CA LYS A 143 -10.56 6.60 -5.59
C LYS A 143 -11.30 6.75 -4.27
N GLN A 144 -10.79 7.55 -3.34
CA GLN A 144 -11.47 7.85 -2.08
C GLN A 144 -12.87 8.42 -2.34
N LYS A 145 -12.98 9.48 -3.14
CA LYS A 145 -14.27 10.11 -3.47
C LYS A 145 -15.24 9.15 -4.15
N ALA A 146 -14.74 8.30 -5.05
CA ALA A 146 -15.55 7.29 -5.70
C ALA A 146 -16.13 6.28 -4.70
N LEU A 147 -15.35 5.87 -3.68
CA LEU A 147 -15.83 4.98 -2.61
C LEU A 147 -16.86 5.68 -1.72
N GLU A 148 -16.66 6.95 -1.38
CA GLU A 148 -17.62 7.76 -0.62
C GLU A 148 -18.96 7.87 -1.36
N LEU A 149 -18.95 8.25 -2.64
CA LEU A 149 -20.16 8.33 -3.48
C LEU A 149 -20.85 6.97 -3.70
N LYS A 150 -20.06 5.90 -3.81
CA LYS A 150 -20.59 4.54 -3.95
C LYS A 150 -21.34 4.11 -2.69
N ASN A 151 -20.84 4.49 -1.52
CA ASN A 151 -21.36 4.05 -0.23
C ASN A 151 -22.42 5.00 0.36
N ASP A 152 -22.60 6.20 -0.20
CA ASP A 152 -23.60 7.16 0.27
C ASP A 152 -25.02 6.84 -0.21
N GLY A 153 -25.64 5.87 0.45
CA GLY A 153 -27.02 5.49 0.19
C GLY A 153 -28.05 6.56 0.61
N LYS A 154 -27.70 7.47 1.51
CA LYS A 154 -28.61 8.54 1.95
C LYS A 154 -28.73 9.60 0.86
N LEU A 155 -27.60 10.09 0.37
CA LEU A 155 -27.55 11.04 -0.73
C LEU A 155 -28.23 10.46 -1.98
N ARG A 156 -27.99 9.19 -2.28
CA ARG A 156 -28.62 8.52 -3.44
C ARG A 156 -30.15 8.55 -3.37
N LYS A 157 -30.74 8.25 -2.21
CA LYS A 157 -32.19 8.33 -2.01
C LYS A 157 -32.74 9.75 -2.14
N GLN A 158 -31.99 10.74 -1.69
CA GLN A 158 -32.38 12.15 -1.82
C GLN A 158 -32.39 12.57 -3.28
N GLU A 159 -31.33 12.25 -4.03
CA GLU A 159 -31.20 12.65 -5.44
C GLU A 159 -32.11 11.85 -6.37
N GLU A 160 -32.49 10.62 -6.02
CA GLU A 160 -33.47 9.84 -6.78
C GLU A 160 -34.83 10.54 -6.94
N ALA A 161 -35.21 11.38 -5.98
CA ALA A 161 -36.45 12.18 -6.03
C ALA A 161 -36.34 13.39 -6.97
N ASN A 162 -35.12 13.78 -7.36
CA ASN A 162 -34.86 14.95 -8.20
C ASN A 162 -34.71 14.61 -9.70
N VAL A 163 -34.82 13.34 -10.09
CA VAL A 163 -34.51 12.87 -11.46
C VAL A 163 -35.77 12.36 -12.17
N HIS A 164 -36.22 13.09 -13.19
CA HIS A 164 -37.33 12.71 -14.07
C HIS A 164 -37.11 13.17 -15.53
N PRO A 165 -37.35 12.34 -16.56
CA PRO A 165 -37.63 10.90 -16.52
C PRO A 165 -36.35 10.05 -16.32
N LYS A 166 -36.50 8.81 -15.82
CA LYS A 166 -35.39 7.85 -15.70
C LYS A 166 -35.22 7.11 -17.03
N VAL A 167 -33.99 6.99 -17.52
CA VAL A 167 -33.66 6.22 -18.72
C VAL A 167 -33.73 4.73 -18.39
N GLU A 168 -34.49 3.96 -19.16
CA GLU A 168 -34.73 2.52 -18.90
C GLU A 168 -33.69 1.58 -19.50
N VAL A 169 -32.73 2.11 -20.28
CA VAL A 169 -31.68 1.30 -20.92
C VAL A 169 -30.66 0.84 -19.87
N VAL A 170 -30.46 -0.47 -19.77
CA VAL A 170 -29.43 -1.11 -18.94
C VAL A 170 -28.31 -1.60 -19.85
N ILE A 171 -27.05 -1.28 -19.52
CA ILE A 171 -25.82 -1.70 -20.23
C ILE A 171 -25.07 -2.72 -19.38
#